data_AF-A0A6J8AKX7-F1
#
_entry.id   AF-A0A6J8AKX7-F1
#
_cell.length_a   1.000
_cell.length_b   1.000
_cell.length_c   1.000
_cell.angle_alpha   90.00
_cell.angle_beta   90.00
_cell.angle_gamma   90.00
#
_symmetry.space_group_name_H-M   'P 1'
#
loop_
_entity.id
_entity.type
_entity.pdbx_description
1 polymer ?
#
loop_
_entity_poly.entity_id
_entity_poly.type
_entity_poly.pdbx_seq_one_letter_code
_entity_poly.pdbx_strand_id
1 'polypeptide(L)'
;MQKKRPLVKPMMIVTSTGYYVSVLGPYFSDNKNNDAKIIIHALSNNAETMKSWLNEDDVMIVDRGFRDSLNFLNELGIKTEMPKFLKKGEKQHDVEDSNSSRLTTKIRWIVESANGRMKQWKYLANVVPNSQIPNIGEDLRLVCAISNKYLKPLCSSNETDELLGCKLLYLSKQNNYLMERVKHQELDKQQKLNGNQSMLQIIQL
;
A
#
# COMPACT_ATOMS: atom_id res chain seq x y z
N MET A 1 -14.78 -9.65 6.04
CA MET A 1 -15.02 -9.41 4.60
C MET A 1 -14.47 -10.62 3.83
N GLN A 2 -15.33 -11.50 3.32
CA GLN A 2 -14.89 -12.77 2.69
C GLN A 2 -14.40 -12.49 1.26
N LYS A 3 -13.21 -12.97 0.89
CA LYS A 3 -12.51 -12.72 -0.39
C LYS A 3 -13.25 -13.20 -1.67
N LYS A 4 -14.48 -13.72 -1.58
CA LYS A 4 -15.23 -14.36 -2.68
C LYS A 4 -16.57 -13.69 -3.04
N ARG A 5 -16.92 -12.54 -2.45
CA ARG A 5 -18.19 -11.84 -2.73
C ARG A 5 -18.20 -10.90 -3.96
N PRO A 6 -17.16 -10.12 -4.26
CA PRO A 6 -17.24 -9.16 -5.36
C PRO A 6 -17.06 -9.87 -6.71
N LEU A 7 -18.02 -9.75 -7.63
CA LEU A 7 -17.91 -10.27 -9.01
C LEU A 7 -16.87 -9.50 -9.83
N VAL A 8 -16.76 -8.21 -9.56
CA VAL A 8 -15.82 -7.31 -10.20
C VAL A 8 -15.04 -6.51 -9.17
N LYS A 9 -13.84 -6.06 -9.54
CA LYS A 9 -12.98 -5.21 -8.74
C LYS A 9 -12.44 -4.05 -9.60
N PRO A 10 -12.56 -2.80 -9.14
CA PRO A 10 -11.79 -1.69 -9.69
C PRO A 10 -10.40 -1.65 -9.05
N MET A 11 -9.49 -0.90 -9.68
CA MET A 11 -8.20 -0.54 -9.09
C MET A 11 -8.06 0.99 -9.10
N MET A 12 -7.86 1.56 -7.92
CA MET A 12 -7.77 3.00 -7.72
C MET A 12 -6.32 3.46 -7.87
N ILE A 13 -6.08 4.50 -8.66
CA ILE A 13 -4.81 5.22 -8.69
C ILE A 13 -5.01 6.54 -7.96
N VAL A 14 -4.20 6.78 -6.94
CA VAL A 14 -4.35 7.89 -6.00
C VAL A 14 -3.00 8.57 -5.80
N THR A 15 -2.99 9.90 -5.73
CA THR A 15 -1.78 10.66 -5.39
C THR A 15 -1.39 10.46 -3.92
N SER A 16 -0.16 10.81 -3.56
CA SER A 16 0.29 10.86 -2.15
C SER A 16 -0.50 11.84 -1.29
N THR A 17 -1.14 12.84 -1.90
CA THR A 17 -2.04 13.81 -1.25
C THR A 17 -3.50 13.34 -1.18
N GLY A 18 -3.82 12.21 -1.81
CA GLY A 18 -5.13 11.57 -1.72
C GLY A 18 -6.15 12.01 -2.76
N TYR A 19 -5.71 12.57 -3.89
CA TYR A 19 -6.57 12.79 -5.05
C TYR A 19 -6.69 11.51 -5.86
N TYR A 20 -7.91 11.17 -6.28
CA TYR A 20 -8.12 10.09 -7.23
C TYR A 20 -7.68 10.56 -8.61
N VAL A 21 -6.68 9.91 -9.19
CA VAL A 21 -6.17 10.23 -10.53
C VAL A 21 -6.93 9.44 -11.59
N SER A 22 -7.13 8.15 -11.32
CA SER A 22 -7.72 7.23 -12.28
C SER A 22 -8.36 6.04 -11.59
N VAL A 23 -9.35 5.45 -12.26
CA VAL A 23 -10.02 4.22 -11.85
C VAL A 23 -9.88 3.21 -12.97
N LEU A 24 -9.07 2.18 -12.75
CA LEU A 24 -8.93 1.10 -13.71
C LEU A 24 -10.05 0.07 -13.53
N GLY A 25 -10.57 -0.41 -14.65
CA GLY A 25 -11.57 -1.45 -14.71
C GLY A 25 -13.00 -0.92 -14.89
N PRO A 26 -14.01 -1.66 -14.40
CA PRO A 26 -13.92 -2.84 -13.53
C PRO A 26 -13.30 -4.07 -14.22
N TYR A 27 -12.57 -4.88 -13.46
CA TYR A 27 -12.08 -6.19 -13.89
C TYR A 27 -12.84 -7.30 -13.17
N PHE A 28 -12.96 -8.48 -13.78
CA PHE A 28 -13.49 -9.64 -13.05
C PHE A 28 -12.60 -10.00 -11.87
N SER A 29 -13.21 -10.34 -10.74
CA SER A 29 -12.50 -10.78 -9.53
C SER A 29 -12.07 -12.25 -9.62
N ASP A 30 -11.34 -12.60 -10.66
CA ASP A 30 -10.85 -13.95 -10.92
C ASP A 30 -9.31 -14.02 -10.86
N ASN A 31 -8.77 -15.23 -10.95
CA ASN A 31 -7.32 -15.44 -10.95
C ASN A 31 -6.63 -14.93 -12.23
N LYS A 32 -7.39 -14.60 -13.29
CA LYS A 32 -6.84 -14.09 -14.54
C LYS A 32 -6.48 -12.61 -14.41
N ASN A 33 -7.25 -11.85 -13.64
CA ASN A 33 -7.04 -10.43 -13.40
C ASN A 33 -6.36 -10.17 -12.06
N ASN A 34 -5.14 -10.68 -11.86
CA ASN A 34 -4.33 -10.30 -10.71
C ASN A 34 -3.80 -8.86 -10.86
N ASP A 35 -3.28 -8.30 -9.77
CA ASP A 35 -2.96 -6.86 -9.73
C ASP A 35 -1.83 -6.49 -10.72
N ALA A 36 -0.80 -7.34 -10.84
CA ALA A 36 0.26 -7.19 -11.84
C ALA A 36 -0.26 -7.19 -13.28
N LYS A 37 -1.16 -8.12 -13.63
CA LYS A 37 -1.74 -8.19 -14.98
C LYS A 37 -2.63 -7.01 -15.29
N ILE A 38 -3.36 -6.50 -14.31
CA ILE A 38 -4.21 -5.31 -14.46
C ILE A 38 -3.35 -4.10 -14.81
N ILE A 39 -2.27 -3.83 -14.07
CA ILE A 39 -1.44 -2.64 -14.33
C ILE A 39 -0.71 -2.75 -15.68
N ILE A 40 -0.21 -3.94 -16.04
CA ILE A 40 0.43 -4.19 -17.34
C ILE A 40 -0.57 -3.94 -18.48
N HIS A 41 -1.78 -4.48 -18.36
CA HIS A 41 -2.84 -4.27 -19.36
C HIS A 41 -3.22 -2.80 -19.48
N ALA A 42 -3.41 -2.11 -18.36
CA ALA A 42 -3.81 -0.71 -18.34
C ALA A 42 -2.75 0.18 -19.01
N LEU A 43 -1.48 0.03 -18.65
CA LEU A 43 -0.39 0.81 -19.24
C LEU A 43 -0.14 0.45 -20.70
N SER A 44 -0.13 -0.83 -21.07
CA SER A 44 0.08 -1.26 -22.46
C SER A 44 -0.96 -0.64 -23.40
N ASN A 45 -2.23 -0.65 -22.99
CA ASN A 45 -3.34 -0.13 -23.78
C ASN A 45 -3.59 1.37 -23.56
N ASN A 46 -2.76 2.06 -22.77
CA ASN A 46 -2.98 3.45 -22.38
C ASN A 46 -4.39 3.72 -21.82
N ALA A 47 -4.92 2.76 -21.04
CA ALA A 47 -6.21 2.89 -20.38
C ALA A 47 -6.23 4.17 -19.53
N GLU A 48 -7.36 4.87 -19.50
CA GLU A 48 -7.51 6.14 -18.77
C GLU A 48 -6.40 7.16 -19.11
N THR A 49 -5.85 7.09 -20.33
CA THR A 49 -4.78 7.97 -20.84
C THR A 49 -3.54 8.02 -19.95
N MET A 50 -3.23 6.93 -19.23
CA MET A 50 -2.12 6.86 -18.27
C MET A 50 -0.78 7.44 -18.77
N LYS A 51 -0.41 7.17 -20.01
CA LYS A 51 0.84 7.65 -20.62
C LYS A 51 0.88 9.16 -20.84
N SER A 52 -0.25 9.87 -20.76
CA SER A 52 -0.27 11.33 -20.92
C SER A 52 0.01 12.08 -19.62
N TRP A 53 -0.09 11.41 -18.47
CA TRP A 53 0.07 12.03 -17.16
C TRP A 53 1.12 11.34 -16.27
N LEU A 54 1.60 10.15 -16.66
CA LEU A 54 2.81 9.55 -16.10
C LEU A 54 4.04 10.11 -16.82
N ASN A 55 5.02 10.54 -16.05
CA ASN A 55 6.31 11.03 -16.54
C ASN A 55 7.44 10.09 -16.13
N GLU A 56 8.58 10.20 -16.82
CA GLU A 56 9.83 9.64 -16.32
C GLU A 56 10.11 10.17 -14.90
N ASP A 57 10.74 9.32 -14.08
CA ASP A 57 11.04 9.58 -12.66
C ASP A 57 9.86 9.60 -11.68
N ASP A 58 8.60 9.48 -12.17
CA ASP A 58 7.46 9.28 -11.28
C ASP A 58 7.65 8.01 -10.43
N VAL A 59 7.32 8.13 -9.15
CA VAL A 59 7.42 7.02 -8.18
C VAL A 59 6.05 6.41 -7.94
N MET A 60 5.87 5.17 -8.40
CA MET A 60 4.68 4.38 -8.12
C MET A 60 4.88 3.54 -6.86
N ILE A 61 4.07 3.82 -5.84
CA ILE A 61 3.99 3.02 -4.62
C ILE A 61 3.01 1.87 -4.83
N VAL A 62 3.48 0.63 -4.78
CA VAL A 62 2.66 -0.57 -5.05
C VAL A 62 2.68 -1.56 -3.89
N ASP A 63 1.63 -2.38 -3.79
CA ASP A 63 1.62 -3.51 -2.86
C ASP A 63 2.39 -4.71 -3.45
N ARG A 64 2.65 -5.72 -2.62
CA ARG A 64 3.36 -6.95 -2.97
C ARG A 64 2.70 -7.75 -4.10
N GLY A 65 1.40 -7.57 -4.35
CA GLY A 65 0.67 -8.21 -5.45
C GLY A 65 1.11 -7.75 -6.85
N PHE A 66 1.89 -6.67 -6.96
CA PHE A 66 2.39 -6.11 -8.20
C PHE A 66 3.80 -6.58 -8.56
N ARG A 67 4.41 -7.49 -7.76
CA ARG A 67 5.78 -7.97 -7.96
C ARG A 67 6.07 -8.36 -9.41
N ASP A 68 5.16 -9.09 -10.05
CA ASP A 68 5.38 -9.62 -11.40
C ASP A 68 5.28 -8.55 -12.50
N SER A 69 4.92 -7.30 -12.14
CA SER A 69 4.88 -6.15 -13.06
C SER A 69 6.05 -5.18 -12.92
N LEU A 70 6.94 -5.37 -11.94
CA LEU A 70 8.00 -4.40 -11.65
C LEU A 70 8.99 -4.23 -12.81
N ASN A 71 9.40 -5.32 -13.47
CA ASN A 71 10.30 -5.24 -14.61
C ASN A 71 9.69 -4.40 -15.74
N PHE A 72 8.42 -4.64 -16.05
CA PHE A 72 7.67 -3.87 -17.05
C PHE A 72 7.57 -2.38 -16.68
N LEU A 73 7.30 -2.06 -15.42
CA LEU A 73 7.23 -0.67 -14.96
C LEU A 73 8.59 0.03 -15.07
N ASN A 74 9.67 -0.65 -14.70
CA ASN A 74 11.03 -0.13 -14.82
C ASN A 74 11.45 0.08 -16.28
N GLU A 75 11.06 -0.81 -17.20
CA GLU A 75 11.29 -0.66 -18.65
C GLU A 75 10.57 0.57 -19.23
N LEU A 76 9.47 1.01 -18.61
CA LEU A 76 8.77 2.24 -18.95
C LEU A 76 9.35 3.49 -18.26
N GLY A 77 10.46 3.36 -17.53
CA GLY A 77 11.08 4.46 -16.79
C GLY A 77 10.35 4.86 -15.49
N ILE A 78 9.37 4.05 -15.05
CA ILE A 78 8.59 4.32 -13.84
C ILE A 78 9.34 3.71 -12.64
N LYS A 79 9.67 4.54 -11.65
CA LYS A 79 10.28 4.06 -10.40
C LYS A 79 9.23 3.38 -9.56
N THR A 80 9.55 2.24 -8.97
CA THR A 80 8.60 1.46 -8.18
C THR A 80 9.12 1.19 -6.78
N GLU A 81 8.27 1.43 -5.78
CA GLU A 81 8.55 1.11 -4.38
C GLU A 81 7.48 0.17 -3.86
N MET A 82 7.89 -0.92 -3.20
CA MET A 82 6.99 -1.89 -2.59
C MET A 82 7.54 -2.40 -1.26
N PRO A 83 6.66 -2.87 -0.35
CA PRO A 83 7.10 -3.56 0.85
C PRO A 83 7.97 -4.78 0.48
N LYS A 84 9.11 -4.92 1.16
CA LYS A 84 10.06 -6.00 0.92
C LYS A 84 9.46 -7.35 1.28
N PHE A 85 9.98 -8.41 0.68
CA PHE A 85 9.64 -9.78 1.03
C PHE A 85 10.69 -10.39 1.93
N LEU A 86 10.25 -11.22 2.88
CA LEU A 86 11.19 -12.00 3.67
C LEU A 86 11.98 -12.92 2.74
N LYS A 87 13.30 -12.91 2.90
CA LYS A 87 14.20 -13.81 2.19
C LYS A 87 13.90 -15.25 2.64
N LYS A 88 14.09 -16.23 1.74
CA LYS A 88 13.75 -17.62 2.03
C LYS A 88 14.57 -18.12 3.22
N GLY A 89 13.88 -18.65 4.24
CA GLY A 89 14.51 -19.17 5.46
C GLY A 89 14.67 -18.14 6.59
N GLU A 90 14.48 -16.85 6.30
CA GLU A 90 14.50 -15.78 7.30
C GLU A 90 13.15 -15.69 8.03
N LYS A 91 13.20 -15.43 9.35
CA LYS A 91 12.00 -15.16 10.16
C LYS A 91 11.69 -13.66 10.25
N GLN A 92 12.67 -12.81 9.96
CA GLN A 92 12.57 -11.35 10.09
C GLN A 92 13.30 -10.65 8.94
N HIS A 93 12.95 -9.40 8.67
CA HIS A 93 13.68 -8.57 7.73
C HIS A 93 14.94 -8.02 8.39
N ASP A 94 15.97 -7.74 7.58
CA ASP A 94 17.07 -6.90 8.03
C ASP A 94 16.60 -5.46 8.28
N VAL A 95 17.46 -4.65 8.90
CA VAL A 95 17.11 -3.29 9.32
C VAL A 95 16.77 -2.42 8.12
N GLU A 96 17.52 -2.56 7.02
CA GLU A 96 17.35 -1.78 5.80
C GLU A 96 16.02 -2.11 5.10
N ASP A 97 15.74 -3.39 4.86
CA ASP A 97 14.48 -3.84 4.28
C ASP A 97 13.27 -3.47 5.14
N SER A 98 13.43 -3.56 6.47
CA SER A 98 12.40 -3.14 7.42
C SER A 98 12.12 -1.64 7.33
N ASN A 99 13.17 -0.82 7.25
CA ASN A 99 13.05 0.63 7.20
C ASN A 99 12.46 1.09 5.87
N SER A 100 12.93 0.56 4.74
CA SER A 100 12.35 0.79 3.41
C SER A 100 10.85 0.43 3.40
N SER A 101 10.49 -0.76 3.91
CA SER A 101 9.09 -1.19 3.97
C SER A 101 8.21 -0.29 4.86
N ARG A 102 8.75 0.25 5.95
CA ARG A 102 8.05 1.22 6.81
C ARG A 102 7.75 2.52 6.07
N LEU A 103 8.71 3.05 5.32
CA LEU A 103 8.52 4.26 4.50
C LEU A 103 7.42 4.05 3.46
N THR A 104 7.49 2.94 2.71
CA THR A 104 6.44 2.58 1.73
C THR A 104 5.06 2.45 2.40
N THR A 105 5.00 1.79 3.56
CA THR A 105 3.74 1.57 4.28
C THR A 105 3.12 2.86 4.82
N LYS A 106 3.94 3.85 5.20
CA LYS A 106 3.47 5.16 5.62
C LYS A 106 2.70 5.88 4.51
N ILE A 107 3.19 5.81 3.28
CA ILE A 107 2.51 6.41 2.12
C ILE A 107 1.28 5.58 1.74
N ARG A 108 1.39 4.24 1.75
CA ARG A 108 0.31 3.31 1.36
C ARG A 108 -1.01 3.54 2.11
N TRP A 109 -0.95 4.07 3.34
CA TRP A 109 -2.15 4.46 4.10
C TRP A 109 -3.11 5.35 3.30
N ILE A 110 -2.61 6.23 2.43
CA ILE A 110 -3.48 7.12 1.63
C ILE A 110 -4.41 6.33 0.71
N VAL A 111 -3.91 5.23 0.12
CA VAL A 111 -4.68 4.35 -0.78
C VAL A 111 -5.75 3.60 0.02
N GLU A 112 -5.44 3.17 1.24
CA GLU A 112 -6.42 2.55 2.13
C GLU A 112 -7.54 3.53 2.52
N SER A 113 -7.17 4.77 2.88
CA SER A 113 -8.11 5.84 3.19
C SER A 113 -9.00 6.21 2.00
N ALA A 114 -8.41 6.27 0.80
CA ALA A 114 -9.12 6.52 -0.44
C ALA A 114 -10.14 5.41 -0.75
N ASN A 115 -9.73 4.15 -0.63
CA ASN A 115 -10.66 3.03 -0.77
C ASN A 115 -11.74 3.00 0.33
N GLY A 116 -11.37 3.38 1.56
CA GLY A 116 -12.30 3.51 2.68
C GLY A 116 -13.40 4.54 2.40
N ARG A 117 -13.03 5.72 1.88
CA ARG A 117 -13.97 6.76 1.47
C ARG A 117 -14.92 6.29 0.38
N MET A 118 -14.44 5.55 -0.63
CA MET A 118 -15.32 4.98 -1.66
C MET A 118 -16.37 4.03 -1.08
N LYS A 119 -15.99 3.24 -0.07
CA LYS A 119 -16.90 2.32 0.63
C LYS A 119 -17.94 3.01 1.51
N GLN A 120 -17.83 4.32 1.76
CA GLN A 120 -18.84 5.08 2.51
C GLN A 120 -20.04 5.49 1.64
N TRP A 121 -19.90 5.47 0.31
CA TRP A 121 -20.99 5.78 -0.60
C TRP A 121 -22.03 4.67 -0.59
N LYS A 122 -23.29 4.99 -0.24
CA LYS A 122 -24.37 4.01 -0.07
C LYS A 122 -24.53 3.07 -1.26
N TYR A 123 -24.39 3.59 -2.49
CA TYR A 123 -24.48 2.76 -3.69
C TYR A 123 -23.38 1.69 -3.74
N LEU A 124 -22.13 2.07 -3.48
CA LEU A 124 -20.96 1.20 -3.55
C LEU A 124 -20.77 0.32 -2.30
N ALA A 125 -21.37 0.72 -1.16
CA ALA A 125 -21.36 -0.04 0.08
C ALA A 125 -22.28 -1.26 0.04
N ASN A 126 -23.23 -1.29 -0.90
CA ASN A 126 -24.25 -2.33 -1.02
C ASN A 126 -24.00 -3.24 -2.22
N VAL A 127 -24.71 -4.38 -2.25
CA VAL A 127 -24.72 -5.26 -3.42
C VAL A 127 -25.54 -4.58 -4.51
N VAL A 128 -24.90 -4.33 -5.64
CA VAL A 128 -25.52 -3.75 -6.83
C VAL A 128 -26.03 -4.88 -7.74
N PRO A 129 -27.20 -4.74 -8.39
CA PRO A 129 -27.68 -5.72 -9.36
C PRO A 129 -26.69 -5.97 -10.51
N ASN A 130 -26.63 -7.21 -11.01
CA ASN A 130 -25.74 -7.58 -12.12
C ASN A 130 -25.97 -6.77 -13.40
N SER A 131 -27.17 -6.21 -13.58
CA SER A 131 -27.48 -5.31 -14.71
C SER A 131 -26.65 -4.03 -14.71
N GLN A 132 -26.05 -3.64 -13.57
CA GLN A 132 -25.19 -2.46 -13.46
C GLN A 132 -23.71 -2.74 -13.71
N ILE A 133 -23.31 -3.99 -13.96
CA ILE A 133 -21.91 -4.32 -14.27
C ILE A 133 -21.34 -3.47 -15.42
N PRO A 134 -22.08 -3.15 -16.50
CA PRO A 134 -21.57 -2.26 -17.54
C PRO A 134 -21.30 -0.82 -17.06
N ASN A 135 -22.04 -0.33 -16.07
CA ASN A 135 -22.01 1.07 -15.63
C ASN A 135 -21.10 1.30 -14.42
N ILE A 136 -20.84 0.27 -13.61
CA ILE A 136 -20.16 0.42 -12.31
C ILE A 136 -18.79 1.09 -12.39
N GLY A 137 -18.06 0.93 -13.50
CA GLY A 137 -16.81 1.63 -13.74
C GLY A 137 -16.97 3.14 -13.88
N GLU A 138 -17.98 3.56 -14.65
CA GLU A 138 -18.32 4.96 -14.82
C GLU A 138 -18.89 5.56 -13.53
N ASP A 139 -19.75 4.82 -12.83
CA ASP A 139 -20.26 5.23 -11.52
C ASP A 139 -19.11 5.50 -10.53
N LEU A 140 -18.10 4.62 -10.49
CA LEU A 140 -16.92 4.79 -9.64
C LEU A 140 -16.11 6.03 -10.04
N ARG A 141 -15.87 6.25 -11.34
CA ARG A 141 -15.18 7.44 -11.84
C ARG A 141 -15.93 8.72 -11.47
N LEU A 142 -17.25 8.74 -11.61
CA LEU A 142 -18.08 9.87 -11.22
C LEU A 142 -17.98 10.15 -9.72
N VAL A 143 -18.09 9.10 -8.89
CA VAL A 143 -17.93 9.23 -7.43
C VAL A 143 -16.54 9.78 -7.06
N CYS A 144 -15.48 9.36 -7.77
CA CYS A 144 -14.13 9.86 -7.56
C CYS A 144 -14.00 11.34 -7.95
N ALA A 145 -14.56 11.74 -9.09
CA ALA A 145 -14.58 13.13 -9.52
C ALA A 145 -15.34 14.04 -8.53
N ILE A 146 -16.51 13.60 -8.07
CA ILE A 146 -17.28 14.29 -7.02
C ILE A 146 -16.46 14.38 -5.73
N SER A 147 -15.79 13.29 -5.34
CA SER A 147 -14.95 13.25 -4.15
C SER A 147 -13.79 14.23 -4.23
N ASN A 148 -13.10 14.31 -5.37
CA ASN A 148 -12.02 15.27 -5.60
C ASN A 148 -12.51 16.71 -5.56
N LYS A 149 -13.72 16.98 -6.06
CA LYS A 149 -14.26 18.35 -6.19
C LYS A 149 -14.85 18.89 -4.89
N TYR A 150 -15.57 18.06 -4.14
CA TYR A 150 -16.44 18.52 -3.06
C TYR A 150 -16.09 17.99 -1.67
N LEU A 151 -15.35 16.88 -1.57
CA LEU A 151 -14.96 16.34 -0.26
C LEU A 151 -13.63 16.93 0.18
N LYS A 152 -13.43 16.98 1.51
CA LYS A 152 -12.15 17.40 2.09
C LYS A 152 -11.03 16.48 1.59
N PRO A 153 -9.82 17.00 1.32
CA PRO A 153 -8.66 16.17 0.97
C PRO A 153 -8.45 15.05 2.00
N LEU A 154 -8.00 13.87 1.55
CA LEU A 154 -7.67 12.76 2.46
C LEU A 154 -6.41 13.07 3.27
N CYS A 155 -5.51 13.84 2.68
CA CYS A 155 -4.33 14.38 3.32
C CYS A 155 -4.24 15.87 3.00
N SER A 156 -3.96 16.69 4.01
CA SER A 156 -3.61 18.09 3.83
C SER A 156 -2.13 18.22 4.13
N SER A 157 -1.31 18.46 3.10
CA SER A 157 0.11 18.71 3.29
C SER A 157 0.31 20.05 4.00
N ASN A 158 1.07 20.06 5.09
CA ASN A 158 1.58 21.26 5.72
C ASN A 158 3.12 21.22 5.78
N GLU A 159 3.78 22.34 6.09
CA GLU A 159 5.26 22.43 6.15
C GLU A 159 5.88 21.43 7.14
N THR A 160 5.13 20.97 8.15
CA THR A 160 5.62 19.98 9.11
C THR A 160 5.70 18.56 8.54
N ASP A 161 4.94 18.26 7.49
CA ASP A 161 4.95 16.94 6.85
C ASP A 161 6.26 16.69 6.10
N GLU A 162 6.81 17.72 5.45
CA GLU A 162 8.12 17.63 4.81
C GLU A 162 9.22 17.41 5.85
N LEU A 163 9.20 18.17 6.95
CA LEU A 163 10.12 17.98 8.07
C LEU A 163 10.01 16.58 8.68
N LEU A 164 8.78 16.06 8.82
CA LEU A 164 8.55 14.70 9.28
C LEU A 164 9.10 13.67 8.28
N GLY A 165 8.90 13.89 6.97
CA GLY A 165 9.48 13.07 5.91
C GLY A 165 11.01 13.03 5.97
N CYS A 166 11.65 14.19 6.07
CA CYS A 166 13.10 14.31 6.24
C CYS A 166 13.57 13.60 7.51
N LYS A 167 12.85 13.76 8.63
CA LYS A 167 13.17 13.07 9.89
C LYS A 167 13.04 11.55 9.75
N LEU A 168 12.01 11.06 9.09
CA LEU A 168 11.83 9.63 8.82
C LEU A 168 12.98 9.07 7.97
N LEU A 169 13.37 9.78 6.91
CA LEU A 169 14.50 9.41 6.05
C LEU A 169 15.86 9.46 6.77
N TYR A 170 16.04 10.43 7.67
CA TYR A 170 17.23 10.52 8.50
C TYR A 170 17.30 9.32 9.46
N LEU A 171 16.20 9.05 10.19
CA LEU A 171 16.11 7.94 11.16
C LEU A 171 16.22 6.57 10.50
N SER A 172 15.72 6.39 9.27
CA SER A 172 15.84 5.12 8.53
C SER A 172 17.28 4.74 8.21
N LYS A 173 18.20 5.70 8.24
CA LYS A 173 19.62 5.52 7.94
C LYS A 173 20.50 5.43 9.21
N GLN A 174 19.91 5.58 10.40
CA GLN A 174 20.66 5.52 11.65
C GLN A 174 20.92 4.08 12.08
N ASN A 175 21.98 3.89 12.88
CA ASN A 175 22.31 2.62 13.49
C ASN A 175 21.19 2.15 14.43
N ASN A 176 20.88 0.86 14.39
CA ASN A 176 19.85 0.26 15.22
C ASN A 176 20.44 -0.34 16.51
N TYR A 177 20.76 0.55 17.46
CA TYR A 177 21.32 0.15 18.76
C TYR A 177 20.42 -0.81 19.56
N LEU A 178 19.10 -0.74 19.36
CA LEU A 178 18.17 -1.69 19.98
C LEU A 178 18.39 -3.11 19.44
N MET A 179 18.56 -3.26 18.13
CA MET A 179 18.86 -4.56 17.52
C MET A 179 20.21 -5.10 18.01
N GLU A 180 21.22 -4.24 18.13
CA GLU A 180 22.51 -4.62 18.71
C GLU A 180 22.35 -5.15 20.14
N ARG A 181 21.59 -4.43 20.97
CA ARG A 181 21.28 -4.85 22.34
C ARG A 181 20.50 -6.16 22.38
N VAL A 182 19.48 -6.33 21.53
CA VAL A 182 18.68 -7.57 21.46
C VAL A 182 19.57 -8.76 21.12
N LYS A 183 20.47 -8.62 20.14
CA LYS A 183 21.43 -9.68 19.76
C LYS A 183 22.44 -9.95 20.87
N HIS A 184 23.01 -8.91 21.45
CA HIS A 184 24.01 -9.04 22.51
C HIS A 184 23.44 -9.67 23.78
N GLN A 185 22.19 -9.37 24.12
CA GLN A 185 21.51 -9.86 25.32
C GLN A 185 20.61 -11.09 25.05
N GLU A 186 20.64 -11.64 23.82
CA GLU A 186 19.80 -12.77 23.36
C GLU A 186 18.31 -12.63 23.71
N LEU A 187 17.78 -11.40 23.66
CA LEU A 187 16.41 -11.07 24.07
C LEU A 187 15.35 -11.55 23.07
N ASP A 188 15.77 -12.03 21.90
CA ASP A 188 14.93 -12.61 20.87
C ASP A 188 14.56 -14.07 21.15
N LYS A 189 15.22 -14.72 22.12
CA LYS A 189 14.88 -16.07 22.58
C LYS A 189 13.80 -16.01 23.66
N GLN A 190 12.71 -16.76 23.48
CA GLN A 190 11.82 -17.04 24.61
C GLN A 190 12.60 -17.85 25.64
N GLN A 191 12.82 -17.27 26.83
CA GLN A 191 13.29 -18.05 27.97
C GLN A 191 12.20 -19.07 28.31
N LYS A 192 12.53 -20.37 28.20
CA LYS A 192 11.72 -21.39 28.87
C LYS A 192 11.84 -21.11 30.37
N LEU A 193 10.80 -20.55 30.97
CA LEU A 193 10.65 -20.56 32.41
C LEU A 193 10.54 -22.04 32.82
N ASN A 194 11.67 -22.64 33.18
CA ASN A 194 11.67 -23.90 33.91
C ASN A 194 10.90 -23.62 35.20
N GLY A 195 9.80 -24.33 35.41
CA GLY A 195 8.76 -24.02 36.40
C GLY A 195 9.16 -24.17 37.87
N ASN A 196 10.33 -23.72 38.28
CA ASN A 196 10.81 -23.77 39.66
C ASN A 196 11.71 -22.59 40.07
N GLN A 197 11.68 -21.45 39.39
CA GLN A 197 12.29 -20.22 39.93
C GLN A 197 11.29 -19.08 39.96
N SER A 198 11.14 -18.54 41.17
CA SER A 198 10.06 -17.67 41.60
C SER A 198 10.05 -16.31 40.92
N MET A 199 8.84 -15.83 40.64
CA MET A 199 8.53 -14.44 40.29
C MET A 199 8.87 -13.49 41.45
N LEU A 200 10.14 -13.17 41.70
CA LEU A 200 10.50 -12.18 42.72
C LEU A 200 11.66 -11.25 42.36
N GLN A 201 12.14 -11.20 41.12
CA GLN A 201 13.26 -10.31 40.75
C GLN A 201 13.04 -9.37 39.54
N ILE A 202 11.79 -9.13 39.10
CA ILE A 202 11.54 -8.21 37.96
C ILE A 202 10.98 -6.83 38.40
N ILE A 203 11.04 -6.48 39.69
CA ILE A 203 10.75 -5.10 40.13
C ILE A 203 11.94 -4.59 40.94
N GLN A 204 13.02 -4.22 40.23
CA GLN A 204 13.94 -3.16 40.63
C GLN A 204 14.96 -2.92 39.51
N LEU A 205 14.65 -1.92 38.67
CA LEU A 205 15.46 -0.95 37.91
C LEU A 205 14.67 -0.49 36.68
#